data_AF-A0A9D4CX57-F1
#
_entry.id   AF-A0A9D4CX57-F1
#
_cell.length_a   1.000
_cell.length_b   1.000
_cell.length_c   1.000
_cell.angle_alpha   90.00
_cell.angle_beta   90.00
_cell.angle_gamma   90.00
#
_symmetry.space_group_name_H-M   'P 1'
#
loop_
_entity.id
_entity.type
_entity.pdbx_description
1 polymer ?
#
loop_
_entity_poly.entity_id
_entity_poly.type
_entity_poly.pdbx_seq_one_letter_code
_entity_poly.pdbx_strand_id
1 'polypeptide(L)'
;MAASKRFADTSSEEIANKRLKLNSQNTLRANKKCANILKSYLCEKDQSPDFESLEVNELAKQLRKVYMGLRKRDGGLNKTTSIESIKSGLNRYLHSPPYTLNIDIVKDNAFKDANKNCSVCKRMIRNL
;
A
#
# COMPACT_ATOMS: atom_id res chain seq x y z
N MET A 1 45.17 -0.94 20.75
CA MET A 1 44.04 -0.36 19.99
C MET A 1 42.79 -1.17 20.32
N ALA A 2 41.78 -0.58 20.96
CA ALA A 2 40.52 -1.26 21.19
C ALA A 2 39.77 -1.38 19.86
N ALA A 3 39.38 -2.59 19.47
CA ALA A 3 38.62 -2.82 18.26
C ALA A 3 37.23 -2.18 18.39
N SER A 4 36.91 -1.21 17.53
CA SER A 4 35.57 -0.62 17.48
C SER A 4 34.55 -1.71 17.20
N LYS A 5 33.59 -1.89 18.12
CA LYS A 5 32.47 -2.82 17.92
C LYS A 5 31.61 -2.32 16.75
N ARG A 6 31.30 -3.22 15.81
CA ARG A 6 30.50 -2.94 14.60
C ARG A 6 29.03 -2.56 14.90
N PHE A 7 28.49 -3.00 16.04
CA PHE A 7 27.09 -2.81 16.41
C PHE A 7 26.99 -2.11 17.77
N ALA A 8 26.07 -1.15 17.86
CA ALA A 8 25.75 -0.46 19.09
C ALA A 8 24.76 -1.27 19.93
N ASP A 9 24.97 -1.31 21.24
CA ASP A 9 24.00 -1.84 22.20
C ASP A 9 22.78 -0.91 22.21
N THR A 10 21.69 -1.33 21.56
CA THR A 10 20.46 -0.54 21.44
C THR A 10 19.48 -0.97 22.52
N SER A 11 18.98 -0.02 23.33
CA SER A 11 18.02 -0.33 24.38
C SER A 11 16.62 -0.65 23.82
N SER A 12 15.79 -1.34 24.60
CA SER A 12 14.39 -1.61 24.25
C SER A 12 13.59 -0.32 23.96
N GLU A 13 13.89 0.76 24.67
CA GLU A 13 13.27 2.07 24.50
C GLU A 13 13.71 2.74 23.18
N GLU A 14 14.99 2.63 22.81
CA GLU A 14 15.47 3.13 21.52
C GLU A 14 14.87 2.35 20.35
N ILE A 15 14.69 1.02 20.49
CA ILE A 15 14.00 0.20 19.51
C ILE A 15 12.55 0.68 19.35
N ALA A 16 11.84 0.91 20.45
CA ALA A 16 10.48 1.44 20.42
C ALA A 16 10.42 2.83 19.77
N ASN A 17 11.30 3.75 20.15
CA ASN A 17 11.37 5.10 19.57
C ASN A 17 11.70 5.08 18.07
N LYS A 18 12.59 4.19 17.63
CA LYS A 18 12.87 3.99 16.19
C LYS A 18 11.66 3.45 15.44
N ARG A 19 10.86 2.58 16.07
CA ARG A 19 9.58 2.09 15.52
C ARG A 19 8.49 3.18 15.49
N LEU A 20 8.48 4.10 16.44
CA LEU A 20 7.55 5.23 16.43
C LEU A 20 7.89 6.24 15.33
N LYS A 21 9.19 6.43 15.03
CA LYS A 21 9.70 7.29 13.93
C LYS A 21 9.88 6.54 12.61
N LEU A 22 9.31 5.34 12.47
CA LEU A 22 9.59 4.41 11.36
C LEU A 22 9.34 5.02 9.98
N ASN A 23 8.30 5.85 9.86
CA ASN A 23 7.93 6.48 8.60
C ASN A 23 8.15 8.00 8.65
N SER A 24 8.90 8.53 7.68
CA SER A 24 8.98 9.97 7.47
C SER A 24 7.60 10.57 7.18
N GLN A 25 7.41 11.85 7.51
CA GLN A 25 6.21 12.62 7.14
C GLN A 25 5.88 12.50 5.64
N ASN A 26 6.90 12.50 4.79
CA ASN A 26 6.75 12.34 3.35
C ASN A 26 6.22 10.95 2.98
N THR A 27 6.74 9.90 3.62
CA THR A 27 6.26 8.52 3.45
C THR A 27 4.80 8.38 3.86
N LEU A 28 4.41 8.98 5.01
CA LEU A 28 3.02 8.97 5.48
C LEU A 28 2.09 9.68 4.49
N ARG A 29 2.49 10.86 3.99
CA ARG A 29 1.74 11.60 2.96
C ARG A 29 1.61 10.78 1.67
N ALA A 30 2.67 10.09 1.24
CA ALA A 30 2.63 9.24 0.05
C ALA A 30 1.68 8.04 0.23
N ASN A 31 1.71 7.38 1.39
CA ASN A 31 0.78 6.29 1.71
C ASN A 31 -0.68 6.80 1.74
N LYS A 32 -0.94 7.96 2.37
CA LYS A 32 -2.27 8.60 2.37
C LYS A 32 -2.75 8.95 0.96
N LYS A 33 -1.85 9.41 0.08
CA LYS A 33 -2.19 9.62 -1.35
C LYS A 33 -2.62 8.31 -2.02
N CYS A 34 -1.99 7.18 -1.70
CA CYS A 34 -2.39 5.86 -2.22
C CYS A 34 -3.78 5.46 -1.69
N ALA A 35 -4.06 5.69 -0.40
CA ALA A 35 -5.39 5.49 0.16
C ALA A 35 -6.46 6.34 -0.53
N ASN A 36 -6.17 7.63 -0.75
CA ASN A 36 -7.11 8.54 -1.43
C ASN A 36 -7.45 8.07 -2.86
N ILE A 37 -6.52 7.43 -3.57
CA ILE A 37 -6.82 6.86 -4.90
C ILE A 37 -7.90 5.77 -4.79
N LEU A 38 -7.81 4.90 -3.78
CA LEU A 38 -8.84 3.89 -3.54
C LEU A 38 -10.16 4.51 -3.10
N LYS A 39 -10.13 5.53 -2.23
CA LYS A 39 -11.35 6.25 -1.81
C LYS A 39 -12.05 6.90 -3.01
N SER A 40 -11.29 7.61 -3.86
CA SER A 40 -11.83 8.20 -5.09
C SER A 40 -12.45 7.15 -6.00
N TYR A 41 -11.78 6.01 -6.21
CA TYR A 41 -12.33 4.91 -6.99
C TYR A 41 -13.67 4.41 -6.42
N LEU A 42 -13.76 4.22 -5.10
CA LEU A 42 -14.99 3.74 -4.46
C LEU A 42 -16.13 4.76 -4.60
N CYS A 43 -15.84 6.06 -4.40
CA CYS A 43 -16.82 7.11 -4.64
C CYS A 43 -17.30 7.14 -6.10
N GLU A 44 -16.39 6.97 -7.08
CA GLU A 44 -16.74 6.88 -8.51
C GLU A 44 -17.58 5.64 -8.87
N LYS A 45 -17.69 4.67 -7.95
CA LYS A 45 -18.52 3.47 -8.09
C LYS A 45 -19.74 3.48 -7.19
N ASP A 46 -20.08 4.63 -6.63
CA ASP A 46 -21.20 4.81 -5.70
C ASP A 46 -21.09 3.88 -4.48
N GLN A 47 -19.86 3.60 -4.03
CA GLN A 47 -19.54 2.79 -2.87
C GLN A 47 -18.99 3.66 -1.73
N SER A 48 -19.10 3.16 -0.49
CA SER A 48 -18.50 3.84 0.66
C SER A 48 -16.97 3.96 0.51
N PRO A 49 -16.38 5.15 0.75
CA PRO A 49 -14.94 5.35 0.73
C PRO A 49 -14.22 4.77 1.96
N ASP A 50 -14.94 4.29 2.97
CA ASP A 50 -14.40 3.79 4.24
C ASP A 50 -13.90 2.33 4.12
N PHE A 51 -13.00 2.12 3.17
CA PHE A 51 -12.47 0.79 2.83
C PHE A 51 -11.71 0.12 3.98
N GLU A 52 -11.27 0.91 4.96
CA GLU A 52 -10.53 0.42 6.12
C GLU A 52 -11.40 -0.40 7.07
N SER A 53 -12.74 -0.29 6.94
CA SER A 53 -13.71 -1.08 7.70
C SER A 53 -14.24 -2.30 6.94
N LEU A 54 -13.82 -2.50 5.69
CA LEU A 54 -14.26 -3.64 4.88
C LEU A 54 -13.66 -4.95 5.40
N GLU A 55 -14.45 -6.01 5.30
CA GLU A 55 -13.92 -7.35 5.48
C GLU A 55 -12.85 -7.67 4.42
N VAL A 56 -11.89 -8.52 4.80
CA VAL A 56 -10.71 -8.86 3.99
C VAL A 56 -11.09 -9.28 2.57
N ASN A 57 -12.12 -10.13 2.43
CA ASN A 57 -12.58 -10.61 1.13
C ASN A 57 -13.20 -9.50 0.29
N GLU A 58 -13.92 -8.56 0.90
CA GLU A 58 -14.52 -7.44 0.17
C GLU A 58 -13.44 -6.46 -0.27
N LEU A 59 -12.48 -6.13 0.61
CA LEU A 59 -11.32 -5.32 0.24
C LEU A 59 -10.55 -5.97 -0.92
N ALA A 60 -10.34 -7.28 -0.90
CA ALA A 60 -9.68 -8.01 -1.98
C ALA A 60 -10.43 -7.90 -3.32
N LYS A 61 -11.76 -8.01 -3.30
CA LYS A 61 -12.59 -7.79 -4.50
C LYS A 61 -12.44 -6.37 -5.04
N GLN A 62 -12.44 -5.36 -4.17
CA GLN A 62 -12.27 -3.98 -4.61
C GLN A 62 -10.88 -3.74 -5.23
N LEU A 63 -9.81 -4.23 -4.59
CA LEU A 63 -8.46 -4.13 -5.12
C LEU A 63 -8.29 -4.82 -6.49
N ARG A 64 -8.95 -5.96 -6.70
CA ARG A 64 -8.96 -6.65 -8.01
C ARG A 64 -9.48 -5.75 -9.14
N LYS A 65 -10.54 -4.98 -8.87
CA LYS A 65 -11.13 -4.06 -9.85
C LYS A 65 -10.31 -2.79 -10.01
N VAL A 66 -9.85 -2.21 -8.89
CA VAL A 66 -9.04 -0.99 -8.86
C VAL A 66 -7.79 -1.14 -9.71
N TYR A 67 -7.02 -2.22 -9.53
CA TYR A 67 -5.78 -2.38 -10.29
C TYR A 67 -5.98 -2.40 -11.80
N MET A 68 -7.09 -2.98 -12.28
CA MET A 68 -7.47 -2.98 -13.69
C MET A 68 -7.99 -1.62 -14.17
N GLY A 69 -8.62 -0.85 -13.28
CA GLY A 69 -9.20 0.47 -13.57
C GLY A 69 -8.23 1.64 -13.44
N LEU A 70 -7.04 1.45 -12.87
CA LEU A 70 -6.06 2.52 -12.61
C LEU A 70 -5.59 3.19 -13.91
N ARG A 71 -6.13 4.37 -14.20
CA ARG A 71 -5.69 5.27 -15.27
C ARG A 71 -5.18 6.60 -14.72
N LYS A 72 -4.42 7.31 -15.53
CA LYS A 72 -4.04 8.70 -15.29
C LYS A 72 -5.24 9.62 -15.55
N ARG A 73 -5.15 10.88 -15.12
CA ARG A 73 -6.19 11.91 -15.36
C ARG A 73 -6.46 12.17 -16.85
N ASP A 74 -5.48 11.91 -17.71
CA ASP A 74 -5.59 12.01 -19.18
C ASP A 74 -6.19 10.74 -19.83
N GLY A 75 -6.63 9.76 -19.03
CA GLY A 75 -7.12 8.46 -19.52
C GLY A 75 -6.03 7.47 -19.92
N GLY A 76 -4.76 7.89 -19.92
CA GLY A 76 -3.60 7.06 -20.22
C GLY A 76 -3.30 6.04 -19.11
N LEU A 77 -2.44 5.07 -19.41
CA LEU A 77 -2.02 4.10 -18.41
C LEU A 77 -1.00 4.69 -17.43
N ASN A 78 -1.09 4.27 -16.17
CA ASN A 78 -0.10 4.60 -15.13
C ASN A 78 1.24 3.92 -15.42
N LYS A 79 2.35 4.46 -14.87
CA LYS A 79 3.65 3.76 -14.92
C LYS A 79 3.59 2.48 -14.08
N THR A 80 4.33 1.45 -14.45
CA THR A 80 4.38 0.20 -13.67
C THR A 80 4.84 0.43 -12.22
N THR A 81 5.75 1.38 -12.01
CA THR A 81 6.23 1.80 -10.70
C THR A 81 5.14 2.47 -9.87
N SER A 82 4.23 3.20 -10.50
CA SER A 82 3.09 3.82 -9.82
C SER A 82 2.12 2.77 -9.29
N ILE A 83 1.81 1.73 -10.06
CA ILE A 83 0.93 0.64 -9.61
C ILE A 83 1.53 -0.09 -8.40
N GLU A 84 2.82 -0.41 -8.45
CA GLU A 84 3.51 -1.05 -7.31
C GLU A 84 3.55 -0.13 -6.08
N SER A 85 3.74 1.17 -6.30
CA SER A 85 3.75 2.18 -5.25
C SER A 85 2.38 2.31 -4.59
N ILE A 86 1.28 2.22 -5.36
CA ILE A 86 -0.07 2.24 -4.83
C ILE A 86 -0.33 1.01 -3.97
N LYS A 87 0.00 -0.19 -4.46
CA LYS A 87 -0.16 -1.44 -3.70
C LYS A 87 0.62 -1.41 -2.37
N SER A 88 1.91 -1.09 -2.43
CA SER A 88 2.75 -1.03 -1.22
C SER A 88 2.35 0.13 -0.29
N GLY A 89 1.93 1.27 -0.84
CA GLY A 89 1.44 2.42 -0.08
C GLY A 89 0.14 2.12 0.66
N LEU A 90 -0.81 1.42 0.02
CA LEU A 90 -2.04 0.94 0.66
C LEU A 90 -1.74 -0.04 1.79
N ASN A 91 -0.85 -1.02 1.55
CA ASN A 91 -0.45 -1.97 2.58
C ASN A 91 0.10 -1.25 3.82
N ARG A 92 1.03 -0.31 3.62
CA ARG A 92 1.59 0.49 4.73
C ARG A 92 0.56 1.38 5.40
N TYR A 93 -0.38 1.94 4.64
CA TYR A 93 -1.44 2.79 5.18
C TYR A 93 -2.31 2.03 6.18
N LEU A 94 -2.76 0.82 5.81
CA LEU A 94 -3.62 0.00 6.66
C LEU A 94 -2.92 -0.54 7.91
N HIS A 95 -1.61 -0.78 7.85
CA HIS A 95 -0.82 -1.17 9.02
C HIS A 95 -0.44 0.00 9.93
N SER A 96 -0.59 1.25 9.46
CA SER A 96 -0.26 2.43 10.26
C SER A 96 -1.47 2.84 11.13
N PRO A 97 -1.23 3.54 12.25
CA PRO A 97 -2.31 4.20 12.97
C PRO A 97 -3.13 5.12 12.05
N PRO A 98 -4.46 5.20 12.21
CA PRO A 98 -5.25 4.65 13.32
C PRO A 98 -5.74 3.20 13.13
N TYR A 99 -5.55 2.59 11.95
CA TYR A 99 -6.20 1.33 11.62
C TYR A 99 -5.46 0.10 12.14
N THR A 100 -4.13 0.08 11.98
CA THR A 100 -3.28 -1.02 12.47
C THR A 100 -3.82 -2.42 12.14
N LEU A 101 -4.35 -2.59 10.93
CA LEU A 101 -4.96 -3.85 10.51
C LEU A 101 -3.90 -4.95 10.39
N ASN A 102 -4.27 -6.16 10.81
CA ASN A 102 -3.43 -7.35 10.70
C ASN A 102 -3.72 -8.10 9.39
N ILE A 103 -3.51 -7.43 8.26
CA ILE A 103 -3.69 -8.00 6.91
C ILE A 103 -2.54 -7.55 6.00
N ASP A 104 -2.00 -8.44 5.18
CA ASP A 104 -0.96 -8.12 4.20
C ASP A 104 -1.50 -8.22 2.77
N ILE A 105 -1.81 -7.07 2.17
CA ILE A 105 -2.29 -6.98 0.78
C ILE A 105 -1.29 -7.61 -0.21
N VAL A 106 0.00 -7.64 0.14
CA VAL A 106 1.06 -8.14 -0.74
C VAL A 106 1.20 -9.65 -0.65
N LYS A 107 0.99 -10.23 0.54
CA LYS A 107 1.36 -11.64 0.81
C LYS A 107 0.17 -12.54 1.12
N ASP A 108 -0.89 -12.02 1.72
CA ASP A 108 -1.99 -12.88 2.16
C ASP A 108 -2.72 -13.49 0.97
N ASN A 109 -3.10 -14.75 1.13
CA ASN A 109 -3.72 -15.53 0.06
C ASN A 109 -5.06 -14.93 -0.41
N ALA A 110 -5.78 -14.21 0.47
CA ALA A 110 -7.01 -13.51 0.12
C ALA A 110 -6.82 -12.48 -1.02
N PHE A 111 -5.62 -11.90 -1.17
CA PHE A 111 -5.32 -10.89 -2.18
C PHE A 111 -4.64 -11.45 -3.43
N LYS A 112 -4.46 -12.78 -3.52
CA LYS A 112 -3.73 -13.42 -4.62
C LYS A 112 -4.27 -13.05 -6.01
N ASP A 113 -5.59 -13.06 -6.17
CA ASP A 113 -6.24 -12.70 -7.43
C ASP A 113 -6.08 -11.21 -7.76
N ALA A 114 -6.19 -10.33 -6.76
CA ALA A 114 -5.92 -8.90 -6.94
C ALA A 114 -4.46 -8.66 -7.37
N ASN A 115 -3.51 -9.37 -6.76
CA ASN A 115 -2.09 -9.30 -7.09
C ASN A 115 -1.76 -9.86 -8.49
N LYS A 116 -2.51 -10.86 -8.95
CA LYS A 116 -2.45 -11.32 -10.34
C LYS A 116 -2.88 -10.22 -11.30
N ASN A 117 -4.01 -9.55 -11.04
CA ASN A 117 -4.47 -8.42 -11.86
C ASN A 117 -3.46 -7.27 -11.88
N CYS A 118 -2.90 -6.91 -10.73
CA CYS A 118 -1.82 -5.91 -10.62
C CYS A 118 -0.65 -6.27 -11.54
N SER A 119 -0.25 -7.54 -11.58
CA SER A 119 0.84 -8.03 -12.44
C SER A 119 0.48 -7.97 -13.93
N VAL A 120 -0.76 -8.31 -14.30
CA VAL A 120 -1.27 -8.21 -15.67
C VAL A 120 -1.24 -6.76 -16.16
N CYS A 121 -1.76 -5.82 -15.37
CA CYS A 121 -1.72 -4.39 -15.70
C CYS A 121 -0.29 -3.90 -15.93
N LYS A 122 0.65 -4.30 -15.06
CA LYS A 122 2.06 -3.95 -15.21
C LYS A 122 2.66 -4.50 -16.51
N ARG A 123 2.26 -5.69 -16.95
CA ARG A 123 2.72 -6.26 -18.22
C ARG A 123 2.13 -5.51 -19.42
N MET A 124 0.84 -5.15 -19.37
CA MET A 124 0.21 -4.34 -20.42
C MET A 124 0.95 -3.01 -20.62
N ILE A 125 1.32 -2.33 -19.54
CA ILE A 125 2.06 -1.05 -19.60
C ILE A 125 3.46 -1.19 -20.21
N ARG A 126 4.14 -2.33 -20.00
CA ARG A 126 5.51 -2.54 -20.52
C ARG A 126 5.55 -2.89 -22.00
N ASN A 127 4.44 -3.36 -22.56
CA ASN A 127 4.32 -3.82 -23.93
C ASN A 127 3.73 -2.74 -24.86
N LEU A 128 3.60 -1.50 -24.37
CA LEU A 128 3.14 -0.31 -25.09
C LEU A 128 4.31 0.67 -25.21
#